data_AF-A0A1B1C3V8-F1
#
_entry.id   AF-A0A1B1C3V8-F1
#
_cell.length_a   1.000
_cell.length_b   1.000
_cell.length_c   1.000
_cell.angle_alpha   90.00
_cell.angle_beta   90.00
_cell.angle_gamma   90.00
#
_symmetry.space_group_name_H-M   'P 1'
#
loop_
_entity.id
_entity.type
_entity.pdbx_description
1 polymer ?
#
loop_
_entity_poly.entity_id
_entity_poly.type
_entity_poly.pdbx_seq_one_letter_code
_entity_poly.pdbx_strand_id
1 'polypeptide(L)'
;MNQHSVNRLIEAFPQYADEQLLALPQDWLGPINELYCDLRDIQKLDPVHHPLDALRPYVDVQWLFIEGRYAVYVRPVEPFENWTGDQGLRLIKAIERFEKSTEIVA
;
A
#
# COMPACT_ATOMS: atom_id res chain seq x y z
N MET A 1 -15.00 4.78 -4.05
CA MET A 1 -14.13 5.79 -4.72
C MET A 1 -14.58 6.02 -6.17
N ASN A 2 -14.24 7.14 -6.83
CA ASN A 2 -14.59 7.36 -8.25
C ASN A 2 -13.55 6.73 -9.21
N GLN A 3 -14.00 6.35 -10.41
CA GLN A 3 -13.18 5.68 -11.43
C GLN A 3 -11.96 6.50 -11.88
N HIS A 4 -12.10 7.82 -12.02
CA HIS A 4 -11.01 8.66 -12.48
C HIS A 4 -9.83 8.64 -11.49
N SER A 5 -10.11 8.76 -10.20
CA SER A 5 -9.10 8.69 -9.13
C SER A 5 -8.44 7.31 -9.07
N VAL A 6 -9.22 6.23 -9.19
CA VAL A 6 -8.70 4.85 -9.19
C VAL A 6 -7.78 4.61 -10.39
N ASN A 7 -8.17 5.04 -11.60
CA ASN A 7 -7.33 4.91 -12.79
C ASN A 7 -5.97 5.61 -12.61
N ARG A 8 -5.95 6.80 -11.99
CA ARG A 8 -4.69 7.51 -11.70
C ARG A 8 -3.82 6.77 -10.68
N LEU A 9 -4.42 6.10 -9.70
CA LEU A 9 -3.67 5.25 -8.77
C LEU A 9 -3.09 4.02 -9.49
N ILE A 10 -3.85 3.37 -10.37
CA ILE A 10 -3.40 2.24 -11.19
C ILE A 10 -2.25 2.67 -12.11
N GLU A 11 -2.32 3.83 -12.73
CA GLU A 11 -1.23 4.36 -13.56
C GLU A 11 0.05 4.64 -12.75
N ALA A 12 -0.10 5.18 -11.52
CA ALA A 12 1.05 5.56 -10.69
C ALA A 12 1.66 4.37 -9.91
N PHE A 13 0.84 3.39 -9.54
CA PHE A 13 1.18 2.24 -8.69
C PHE A 13 0.54 0.95 -9.23
N PRO A 14 0.85 0.54 -10.48
CA PRO A 14 0.20 -0.62 -11.12
C PRO A 14 0.42 -1.94 -10.37
N GLN A 15 1.39 -2.01 -9.47
CA GLN A 15 1.68 -3.18 -8.65
C GLN A 15 0.81 -3.33 -7.40
N TYR A 16 0.10 -2.27 -7.00
CA TYR A 16 -0.71 -2.25 -5.77
C TYR A 16 -2.18 -1.92 -6.03
N ALA A 17 -2.46 -1.14 -7.06
CA ALA A 17 -3.79 -0.63 -7.34
C ALA A 17 -4.55 -1.56 -8.29
N ASP A 18 -5.79 -1.87 -7.92
CA ASP A 18 -6.73 -2.65 -8.73
C ASP A 18 -8.14 -2.04 -8.65
N GLU A 19 -9.10 -2.72 -9.28
CA GLU A 19 -10.50 -2.25 -9.32
C GLU A 19 -11.22 -2.35 -7.97
N GLN A 20 -10.71 -3.11 -6.99
CA GLN A 20 -11.31 -3.22 -5.66
C GLN A 20 -11.31 -1.87 -4.92
N LEU A 21 -10.38 -0.97 -5.29
CA LEU A 21 -10.32 0.40 -4.79
C LEU A 21 -11.63 1.19 -4.99
N LEU A 22 -12.44 0.83 -5.99
CA LEU A 22 -13.74 1.45 -6.22
C LEU A 22 -14.72 1.20 -5.06
N ALA A 23 -14.63 0.06 -4.40
CA ALA A 23 -15.48 -0.32 -3.27
C ALA A 23 -15.11 0.40 -1.97
N LEU A 24 -13.90 0.97 -1.90
CA LEU A 24 -13.40 1.64 -0.69
C LEU A 24 -14.02 3.03 -0.49
N PRO A 25 -14.04 3.53 0.77
CA PRO A 25 -14.51 4.87 1.09
C PRO A 25 -13.79 5.94 0.26
N GLN A 26 -14.52 6.98 -0.15
CA GLN A 26 -13.99 8.01 -1.05
C GLN A 26 -12.89 8.86 -0.40
N ASP A 27 -13.02 9.10 0.90
CA ASP A 27 -12.10 9.81 1.77
C ASP A 27 -10.76 9.07 1.96
N TRP A 28 -10.71 7.77 1.67
CA TRP A 28 -9.48 6.98 1.73
C TRP A 28 -8.51 7.22 0.57
N LEU A 29 -8.90 7.98 -0.47
CA LEU A 29 -8.03 8.26 -1.62
C LEU A 29 -6.66 8.84 -1.21
N GLY A 30 -6.66 9.81 -0.31
CA GLY A 30 -5.42 10.42 0.22
C GLY A 30 -4.57 9.40 0.98
N PRO A 31 -5.12 8.76 2.04
CA PRO A 31 -4.45 7.71 2.79
C PRO A 31 -3.89 6.58 1.92
N ILE A 32 -4.64 6.10 0.93
CA ILE A 32 -4.20 5.02 0.02
C ILE A 32 -3.02 5.49 -0.84
N ASN A 33 -3.08 6.70 -1.39
CA ASN A 33 -1.96 7.26 -2.16
C ASN A 33 -0.69 7.38 -1.29
N GLU A 34 -0.82 7.82 -0.04
CA GLU A 34 0.30 7.92 0.90
C GLU A 34 0.88 6.55 1.24
N LEU A 35 0.02 5.55 1.50
CA LEU A 35 0.44 4.18 1.73
C LEU A 35 1.23 3.65 0.52
N TYR A 36 0.71 3.79 -0.70
CA TYR A 36 1.42 3.33 -1.90
C TYR A 36 2.75 4.05 -2.13
N CYS A 37 2.83 5.35 -1.79
CA CYS A 37 4.10 6.07 -1.79
C CYS A 37 5.10 5.45 -0.82
N ASP A 38 4.70 5.18 0.43
CA ASP A 38 5.57 4.56 1.43
C ASP A 38 6.06 3.19 0.96
N LEU A 39 5.15 2.36 0.46
CA LEU A 39 5.48 1.02 0.00
C LEU A 39 6.50 1.04 -1.15
N ARG A 40 6.35 2.00 -2.07
CA ARG A 40 7.35 2.24 -3.11
C ARG A 40 8.69 2.73 -2.54
N ASP A 41 8.68 3.58 -1.52
CA ASP A 41 9.91 4.09 -0.92
C ASP A 41 10.64 3.02 -0.10
N ILE A 42 9.93 2.06 0.49
CA ILE A 42 10.51 0.87 1.13
C ILE A 42 11.24 0.00 0.10
N GLN A 43 10.69 -0.17 -1.11
CA GLN A 43 11.36 -0.91 -2.19
C GLN A 43 12.71 -0.30 -2.55
N LYS A 44 12.81 1.03 -2.56
CA LYS A 44 14.06 1.75 -2.88
C LYS A 44 15.16 1.60 -1.83
N LEU A 45 14.84 1.05 -0.66
CA LEU A 45 15.84 0.75 0.37
C LEU A 45 16.56 -0.57 0.11
N ASP A 46 16.06 -1.42 -0.80
CA ASP A 46 16.80 -2.62 -1.17
C ASP A 46 18.07 -2.21 -1.96
N PRO A 47 19.27 -2.60 -1.50
CA PRO A 47 20.52 -2.24 -2.14
C PRO A 47 20.71 -2.83 -3.55
N VAL A 48 19.93 -3.85 -3.91
CA VAL A 48 19.90 -4.49 -5.23
C VAL A 48 18.80 -3.90 -6.11
N HIS A 49 17.93 -3.03 -5.58
CA HIS A 49 16.87 -2.40 -6.35
C HIS A 49 17.43 -1.59 -7.53
N HIS A 50 17.17 -2.06 -8.75
CA HIS A 50 17.47 -1.29 -9.94
C HIS A 50 16.25 -0.45 -10.32
N PRO A 51 16.40 0.84 -10.67
CA PRO A 51 15.27 1.69 -11.08
C PRO A 51 14.49 1.21 -12.31
N LEU A 52 15.07 0.28 -13.09
CA LEU A 52 14.44 -0.36 -14.24
C LEU A 52 13.87 -1.74 -13.94
N ASP A 53 14.07 -2.27 -12.74
CA ASP A 53 13.38 -3.49 -12.34
C ASP A 53 11.89 -3.22 -12.43
N ALA A 54 11.17 -4.13 -13.09
CA ALA A 54 9.72 -4.08 -13.14
C ALA A 54 9.20 -3.85 -11.71
N LEU A 55 8.10 -3.10 -11.59
CA LEU A 55 7.45 -2.75 -10.32
C LEU A 55 7.00 -4.01 -9.58
N ARG A 56 7.95 -4.79 -9.06
CA ARG A 56 7.71 -6.05 -8.39
C ARG A 56 7.27 -5.69 -6.99
N PRO A 57 6.04 -6.03 -6.58
CA PRO A 57 5.56 -5.69 -5.25
C PRO A 57 6.45 -6.36 -4.20
N TYR A 58 7.03 -5.57 -3.30
CA TYR A 58 7.73 -6.11 -2.11
C TYR A 58 6.72 -6.53 -1.05
N VAL A 59 5.56 -5.89 -1.07
CA VAL A 59 4.43 -6.21 -0.22
C VAL A 59 3.18 -6.40 -1.07
N ASP A 60 2.33 -7.30 -0.62
CA ASP A 60 0.98 -7.51 -1.14
C ASP A 60 0.01 -6.71 -0.26
N VAL A 61 -0.92 -6.00 -0.89
CA VAL A 61 -1.93 -5.17 -0.21
C VAL A 61 -3.29 -5.73 -0.54
N GLN A 62 -4.01 -6.15 0.51
CA GLN A 62 -5.35 -6.69 0.40
C GLN A 62 -6.32 -5.82 1.18
N TRP A 63 -7.46 -5.53 0.55
CA TRP A 63 -8.54 -4.78 1.17
C TRP A 63 -9.59 -5.77 1.68
N LEU A 64 -9.76 -5.82 2.99
CA LEU A 64 -10.67 -6.75 3.64
C LEU A 64 -11.92 -6.01 4.11
N PHE A 65 -13.08 -6.64 3.98
CA PHE A 65 -14.32 -6.15 4.58
C PHE A 65 -14.72 -7.09 5.72
N ILE A 66 -14.49 -6.65 6.96
CA ILE A 66 -14.63 -7.46 8.17
C ILE A 66 -15.58 -6.73 9.12
N GLU A 67 -16.63 -7.41 9.59
CA GLU A 67 -17.58 -6.88 10.57
C GLU A 67 -18.18 -5.51 10.19
N GLY A 68 -18.42 -5.29 8.89
CA GLY A 68 -19.01 -4.05 8.39
C GLY A 68 -18.02 -2.89 8.21
N ARG A 69 -16.71 -3.14 8.37
CA ARG A 69 -15.65 -2.14 8.21
C ARG A 69 -14.61 -2.63 7.20
N TYR A 70 -14.06 -1.68 6.45
CA TYR A 70 -12.90 -1.96 5.63
C TYR A 70 -11.64 -1.97 6.50
N ALA A 71 -10.72 -2.86 6.18
CA ALA A 71 -9.40 -2.96 6.79
C ALA A 71 -8.35 -3.19 5.69
N VAL A 72 -7.12 -2.74 5.93
CA VAL A 72 -5.98 -3.05 5.07
C VAL A 72 -5.21 -4.21 5.66
N TYR A 73 -4.86 -5.18 4.85
CA TYR A 73 -3.93 -6.24 5.20
C TYR A 73 -2.72 -6.15 4.30
N VAL A 74 -1.55 -5.93 4.89
CA VAL A 74 -0.29 -5.79 4.17
C VAL A 74 0.65 -6.91 4.59
N ARG A 75 1.21 -7.63 3.63
CA ARG A 75 2.19 -8.71 3.90
C ARG A 75 3.41 -8.60 2.99
N PRO A 76 4.63 -8.90 3.47
CA PRO A 76 5.78 -9.11 2.60
C PRO A 76 5.52 -10.22 1.58
N VAL A 77 5.94 -9.99 0.33
CA VAL A 77 5.95 -11.02 -0.73
C VAL A 77 7.21 -11.87 -0.65
N GLU A 78 8.31 -11.26 -0.22
CA GLU A 78 9.60 -11.94 -0.05
C GLU A 78 9.76 -12.56 1.34
N PRO A 79 10.60 -13.61 1.49
CA PRO A 79 10.99 -14.14 2.78
C PRO A 79 11.59 -13.05 3.69
N PHE A 80 11.35 -13.16 5.00
CA PHE A 80 11.83 -12.19 5.99
C PHE A 80 13.36 -12.01 6.01
N GLU A 81 14.11 -13.01 5.54
CA GLU A 81 15.58 -12.99 5.45
C GLU A 81 16.10 -11.94 4.45
N ASN A 82 15.27 -11.56 3.48
CA ASN A 82 15.59 -10.53 2.49
C ASN A 82 15.24 -9.11 2.97
N TRP A 83 14.61 -8.99 4.15
CA TRP A 83 14.20 -7.70 4.70
C TRP A 83 15.24 -7.17 5.68
N THR A 84 15.62 -5.91 5.49
CA THR A 84 16.37 -5.17 6.48
C THR A 84 15.46 -4.68 7.61
N GLY A 85 16.05 -4.41 8.78
CA GLY A 85 15.32 -3.82 9.90
C GLY A 85 14.70 -2.45 9.59
N ASP A 86 15.34 -1.61 8.76
CA ASP A 86 14.78 -0.31 8.38
C ASP A 86 13.55 -0.46 7.47
N GLN A 87 13.58 -1.39 6.52
CA GLN A 87 12.42 -1.72 5.68
C GLN A 87 11.24 -2.19 6.55
N GLY A 88 11.48 -3.09 7.50
CA GLY A 88 10.44 -3.57 8.42
C GLY A 88 9.87 -2.44 9.29
N LEU A 89 10.72 -1.60 9.87
CA LEU A 89 10.28 -0.45 10.68
C LEU A 89 9.44 0.54 9.88
N ARG A 90 9.83 0.83 8.63
CA ARG A 90 9.06 1.74 7.76
C ARG A 90 7.74 1.14 7.32
N LEU A 91 7.68 -0.18 7.09
CA LEU A 91 6.44 -0.86 6.78
C LEU A 91 5.43 -0.72 7.93
N ILE A 92 5.88 -0.98 9.16
CA ILE A 92 5.04 -0.83 10.36
C ILE A 92 4.51 0.60 10.46
N LYS A 93 5.40 1.61 10.34
CA LYS A 93 5.01 3.03 10.42
C LYS A 93 4.02 3.45 9.32
N ALA A 94 4.19 2.91 8.10
CA ALA A 94 3.29 3.19 6.99
C ALA A 94 1.87 2.66 7.27
N ILE A 95 1.78 1.42 7.80
CA ILE A 95 0.51 0.79 8.17
C ILE A 95 -0.14 1.54 9.34
N GLU A 96 0.60 1.84 10.41
CA GLU A 96 0.08 2.60 11.56
C GLU A 96 -0.45 3.99 11.15
N ARG A 97 0.26 4.67 10.24
CA ARG A 97 -0.18 5.96 9.71
C ARG A 97 -1.45 5.84 8.89
N PHE A 98 -1.54 4.81 8.06
CA PHE A 98 -2.75 4.54 7.28
C PHE A 98 -3.94 4.28 8.20
N GLU A 99 -3.80 3.34 9.14
CA GLU A 99 -4.86 2.99 10.10
C GLU A 99 -5.35 4.22 10.85
N LYS A 100 -4.43 5.01 11.41
CA LYS A 100 -4.76 6.27 12.11
C LYS A 100 -5.48 7.29 11.23
N SER A 101 -5.14 7.35 9.94
CA SER A 101 -5.78 8.28 8.99
C SER A 101 -7.17 7.82 8.56
N THR A 102 -7.46 6.53 8.67
CA THR A 102 -8.73 5.92 8.28
C THR A 102 -9.67 5.60 9.45
N GLU A 103 -9.16 5.50 10.68
CA GLU A 103 -9.96 5.29 11.90
C GLU A 103 -10.86 6.48 12.25
N ILE A 104 -10.49 7.70 11.82
CA ILE A 104 -11.20 8.93 12.18
C ILE A 104 -12.57 9.04 11.47
N VAL A 105 -12.86 8.19 10.49
CA VAL A 105 -14.04 8.33 9.60
C VAL A 105 -15.06 7.19 9.74
N ALA A 106 -14.93 6.32 10.75
CA ALA A 106 -15.86 5.21 11.02
C ALA A 106 -16.90 5.50 12.11
#